data_AF-A0A1Y2CN59-F1
#
_entry.id   AF-A0A1Y2CN59-F1
#
_cell.length_a   1.000
_cell.length_b   1.000
_cell.length_c   1.000
_cell.angle_alpha   90.00
_cell.angle_beta   90.00
_cell.angle_gamma   90.00
#
_symmetry.space_group_name_H-M   'P 1'
#
loop_
_entity.id
_entity.type
_entity.pdbx_description
1 polymer ?
#
loop_
_entity_poly.entity_id
_entity_poly.type
_entity_poly.pdbx_seq_one_letter_code
_entity_poly.pdbx_strand_id
1 'polypeptide(L)'
;MGFTPTTFIAINNLTKVLFPNSNPNQYAAFAKASSLIQKLASVTFLKDFPELESLFTKYLLPDDQINLMLRNMPQRGWTAQESACDWFKNSQDIWGAWIPPVPKSVGIPNNVLWIRCERRGRALDVKQQQNTNKLHLPFHDACYPYHSCPPLSCAPQFNGILCTECSHPDEYLWGEECHKCNPGGGASFYAIIFVAFLCAFVLLLLPYEEAPTVELLFFYFQVSRYVFETQVQGILKVSGISTFLAITSLNVDGFVSDCTLPISGVRKLLFRFFLPTLIIVYIVVLYFVLRLLQSRFPKTNEVLMRILPHHLKGDSVSLICFRAIIIAFTFIIMPMVDSALLLLQCTTVEGRFVLTQVPQVECFGSEHAPAAALAIIIIIWMLGVLPALLGVVLYLLKKNDMIIYEEEGLTPLQKLFQCLYIIFKPEMFFMMPITILEKGLVSILFSTMARYSSSIQTNTYIMTLAALCGTRIYWQPFSNHLEAYLNREIALGILAMVALREYTDTYGVTTFALIEIGAAIFLPPIFHVIRWTKENYHKHRDSIHSAISSQASKLSRRTSSIHSQSQRQSQSQSQTQSQTQTTTATAASSRARIASGLKGSIEKLNTSARSGLRGVSRKASMVHDEATPFNPDRNS
;
A
#
# COMPACT_ATOMS: atom_id res chain seq x y z
N MET A 1 -13.89 11.83 -41.83
CA MET A 1 -14.63 13.10 -41.91
C MET A 1 -13.83 14.14 -41.15
N GLY A 2 -13.57 15.31 -41.74
CA GLY A 2 -12.92 16.43 -41.05
C GLY A 2 -13.92 17.56 -40.83
N PHE A 3 -13.81 18.27 -39.72
CA PHE A 3 -14.54 19.51 -39.46
C PHE A 3 -13.59 20.70 -39.52
N THR A 4 -14.12 21.88 -39.83
CA THR A 4 -13.38 23.14 -39.84
C THR A 4 -13.98 24.07 -38.79
N PRO A 5 -13.17 24.71 -37.93
CA PRO A 5 -11.70 24.69 -37.89
C PRO A 5 -11.11 23.46 -37.14
N THR A 6 -9.96 22.93 -37.61
CA THR A 6 -9.17 21.86 -36.95
C THR A 6 -7.67 22.03 -37.21
N THR A 7 -6.83 21.57 -36.27
CA THR A 7 -5.35 21.58 -36.39
C THR A 7 -4.86 20.90 -37.66
N PHE A 8 -5.45 19.75 -38.02
CA PHE A 8 -5.07 19.00 -39.21
C PHE A 8 -5.30 19.81 -40.51
N ILE A 9 -6.44 20.48 -40.63
CA ILE A 9 -6.75 21.31 -41.81
C ILE A 9 -5.89 22.57 -41.83
N ALA A 10 -5.67 23.20 -40.66
CA ALA A 10 -4.87 24.42 -40.53
C ALA A 10 -3.38 24.23 -40.90
N ILE A 11 -2.82 23.02 -40.75
CA ILE A 11 -1.45 22.71 -41.19
C ILE A 11 -1.38 22.41 -42.68
N ASN A 12 -2.31 21.60 -43.18
CA ASN A 12 -2.15 20.92 -44.47
C ASN A 12 -2.79 21.67 -45.66
N ASN A 13 -3.32 22.88 -45.46
CA ASN A 13 -3.97 23.70 -46.49
C ASN A 13 -4.95 22.88 -47.36
N LEU A 14 -5.78 22.06 -46.72
CA LEU A 14 -6.67 21.16 -47.42
C LEU A 14 -7.91 21.92 -47.92
N THR A 15 -8.22 21.77 -49.20
CA THR A 15 -9.44 22.30 -49.78
C THR A 15 -10.62 21.43 -49.40
N LYS A 16 -11.69 22.03 -48.87
CA LYS A 16 -12.94 21.32 -48.63
C LYS A 16 -13.50 20.84 -49.97
N VAL A 17 -13.75 19.53 -50.10
CA VAL A 17 -14.46 19.00 -51.25
C VAL A 17 -15.88 19.55 -51.21
N LEU A 18 -16.20 20.43 -52.16
CA LEU A 18 -17.56 20.92 -52.35
C LEU A 18 -18.37 19.80 -53.01
N PHE A 19 -19.39 19.31 -52.31
CA PHE A 19 -20.31 18.36 -52.93
C PHE A 19 -21.12 19.08 -54.02
N PRO A 20 -21.25 18.50 -55.22
CA PRO A 20 -21.96 19.13 -56.32
C PRO A 20 -23.42 19.40 -55.96
N ASN A 21 -23.90 20.60 -56.30
CA ASN A 21 -25.26 21.08 -56.04
C ASN A 21 -26.30 20.46 -57.01
N SER A 22 -26.19 19.16 -57.28
CA SER A 22 -27.07 18.47 -58.24
C SER A 22 -28.49 18.28 -57.71
N ASN A 23 -28.72 18.46 -56.41
CA ASN A 23 -30.03 18.45 -55.79
C ASN A 23 -30.17 19.59 -54.75
N PRO A 24 -30.87 20.69 -55.08
CA PRO A 24 -31.02 21.86 -54.22
C PRO A 24 -31.56 21.54 -52.82
N ASN A 25 -32.42 20.51 -52.70
CA ASN A 25 -33.07 20.15 -51.43
C ASN A 25 -32.12 19.38 -50.49
N GLN A 26 -31.25 18.53 -51.03
CA GLN A 26 -30.22 17.83 -50.24
C GLN A 26 -29.09 18.78 -49.85
N TYR A 27 -28.71 19.69 -50.75
CA TYR A 27 -27.75 20.73 -50.45
C TYR A 27 -28.28 21.72 -49.41
N ALA A 28 -29.56 22.11 -49.46
CA ALA A 28 -30.18 22.96 -48.45
C ALA A 28 -30.22 22.32 -47.05
N ALA A 29 -30.42 20.99 -46.96
CA ALA A 29 -30.34 20.25 -45.70
C ALA A 29 -28.92 20.20 -45.13
N PHE A 30 -27.90 20.09 -46.00
CA PHE A 30 -26.49 20.09 -45.59
C PHE A 30 -25.95 21.50 -45.32
N ALA A 31 -26.38 22.51 -46.09
CA ALA A 31 -26.01 23.92 -45.93
C ALA A 31 -26.67 24.58 -44.71
N LYS A 32 -27.85 24.11 -44.29
CA LYS A 32 -28.44 24.46 -42.99
C LYS A 32 -27.63 23.95 -41.80
N ALA A 33 -26.71 23.00 -42.01
CA ALA A 33 -25.71 22.60 -41.03
C ALA A 33 -24.41 23.43 -41.15
N SER A 34 -24.54 24.73 -41.47
CA SER A 34 -23.49 25.69 -41.10
C SER A 34 -23.38 25.64 -39.58
N SER A 35 -22.37 24.93 -39.07
CA SER A 35 -22.14 24.72 -37.65
C SER A 35 -21.67 26.02 -37.04
N LEU A 36 -22.61 26.92 -36.73
CA LEU A 36 -22.34 28.10 -35.93
C LEU A 36 -21.84 27.62 -34.57
N ILE A 37 -20.61 27.99 -34.22
CA ILE A 37 -20.08 27.74 -32.88
C ILE A 37 -20.80 28.71 -31.94
N GLN A 38 -21.77 28.19 -31.19
CA GLN A 38 -22.57 28.96 -30.24
C GLN A 38 -21.91 28.96 -28.85
N LYS A 39 -22.02 30.09 -28.16
CA LYS A 39 -21.66 30.22 -26.74
C LYS A 39 -22.92 30.07 -25.91
N LEU A 40 -22.81 29.31 -24.83
CA LEU A 40 -23.89 29.12 -23.88
C LEU A 40 -23.41 29.61 -22.50
N ALA A 41 -24.24 30.40 -21.83
CA ALA A 41 -24.03 30.81 -20.44
C ALA A 41 -25.31 30.50 -19.65
N SER A 42 -25.17 30.13 -18.38
CA SER A 42 -26.35 29.93 -17.53
C SER A 42 -26.99 31.28 -17.17
N VAL A 43 -28.30 31.29 -16.99
CA VAL A 43 -29.04 32.48 -16.57
C VAL A 43 -28.53 33.01 -15.23
N THR A 44 -28.18 32.11 -14.30
CA THR A 44 -27.59 32.47 -13.00
C THR A 44 -26.24 33.17 -13.18
N PHE A 45 -25.37 32.67 -14.07
CA PHE A 45 -24.06 33.28 -14.31
C PHE A 45 -24.18 34.71 -14.85
N LEU A 46 -25.08 34.95 -15.82
CA LEU A 46 -25.30 36.30 -16.34
C LEU A 46 -25.96 37.23 -15.31
N LYS A 47 -26.74 36.68 -14.37
CA LYS A 47 -27.31 37.45 -13.26
C LYS A 47 -26.25 37.86 -12.24
N ASP A 48 -25.32 36.97 -11.92
CA ASP A 48 -24.25 37.23 -10.95
C ASP A 48 -23.15 38.14 -11.54
N PHE A 49 -22.96 38.13 -12.87
CA PHE A 49 -21.96 38.91 -13.59
C PHE A 49 -22.56 39.65 -14.81
N PRO A 50 -23.44 40.63 -14.60
CA PRO A 50 -24.16 41.31 -15.68
C PRO A 50 -23.23 42.02 -16.68
N GLU A 51 -22.06 42.48 -16.24
CA GLU A 51 -21.05 43.09 -17.12
C GLU A 51 -20.49 42.10 -18.16
N LEU A 52 -20.46 40.81 -17.86
CA LEU A 52 -19.97 39.79 -18.79
C LEU A 52 -20.96 39.51 -19.92
N GLU A 53 -22.22 39.94 -19.82
CA GLU A 53 -23.19 39.80 -20.91
C GLU A 53 -22.71 40.51 -22.18
N SER A 54 -22.11 41.70 -22.05
CA SER A 54 -21.51 42.41 -23.19
C SER A 54 -20.32 41.66 -23.76
N LEU A 55 -19.53 40.96 -22.94
CA LEU A 55 -18.40 40.16 -23.42
C LEU A 55 -18.93 38.93 -24.18
N PHE A 56 -19.91 38.24 -23.61
CA PHE A 56 -20.54 37.06 -24.22
C PHE A 56 -21.22 37.37 -25.56
N THR A 57 -21.77 38.57 -25.74
CA THR A 57 -22.40 38.98 -27.00
C THR A 57 -21.37 39.45 -28.04
N LYS A 58 -20.32 40.17 -27.62
CA LYS A 58 -19.31 40.74 -28.53
C LYS A 58 -18.18 39.79 -28.91
N TYR A 59 -17.85 38.81 -28.08
CA TYR A 59 -16.79 37.84 -28.35
C TYR A 59 -17.08 37.09 -29.65
N LEU A 60 -16.36 37.36 -30.73
CA LEU A 60 -16.53 36.64 -31.99
C LEU A 60 -15.16 36.34 -32.54
N LEU A 61 -14.81 35.06 -32.58
CA LEU A 61 -13.52 34.64 -33.08
C LEU A 61 -13.69 34.12 -34.51
N PRO A 62 -13.21 34.86 -35.54
CA PRO A 62 -13.37 34.41 -36.90
C PRO A 62 -12.45 33.21 -37.21
N ASP A 63 -12.83 32.42 -38.22
CA ASP A 63 -12.19 31.13 -38.53
C ASP A 63 -10.69 31.25 -38.81
N ASP A 64 -10.23 32.37 -39.38
CA ASP A 64 -8.83 32.66 -39.62
C ASP A 64 -8.03 32.77 -38.31
N GLN A 65 -8.60 33.40 -37.28
CA GLN A 65 -7.99 33.52 -35.96
C GLN A 65 -7.94 32.17 -35.23
N ILE A 66 -8.99 31.36 -35.36
CA ILE A 66 -9.01 29.99 -34.81
C ILE A 66 -7.94 29.14 -35.51
N ASN A 67 -7.90 29.17 -36.85
CA ASN A 67 -6.91 28.42 -37.62
C ASN A 67 -5.48 28.91 -37.34
N LEU A 68 -5.26 30.20 -37.11
CA LEU A 68 -3.95 30.75 -36.71
C LEU A 68 -3.47 30.13 -35.39
N MET A 69 -4.33 30.09 -34.36
CA MET A 69 -4.00 29.45 -33.08
C MET A 69 -3.75 27.95 -33.23
N LEU A 70 -4.60 27.24 -33.98
CA LEU A 70 -4.46 25.80 -34.20
C LEU A 70 -3.21 25.45 -35.00
N ARG A 71 -2.82 26.29 -35.97
CA ARG A 71 -1.62 26.10 -36.80
C ARG A 71 -0.33 26.29 -36.00
N ASN A 72 -0.31 27.22 -35.06
CA ASN A 72 0.88 27.51 -34.24
C ASN A 72 1.27 26.36 -33.30
N MET A 73 0.31 25.57 -32.81
CA MET A 73 0.57 24.44 -31.90
C MET A 73 1.57 23.42 -32.48
N PRO A 74 1.31 22.78 -33.64
CA PRO A 74 2.24 21.82 -34.24
C PRO A 74 3.45 22.49 -34.88
N GLN A 75 3.30 23.70 -35.45
CA GLN A 75 4.42 24.37 -36.14
C GLN A 75 5.49 24.87 -35.18
N ARG A 76 5.10 25.29 -33.97
CA ARG A 76 6.03 25.85 -32.98
C ARG A 76 6.23 24.92 -31.77
N GLY A 77 5.60 23.75 -31.76
CA GLY A 77 5.58 22.85 -30.60
C GLY A 77 4.90 23.48 -29.38
N TRP A 78 3.93 24.36 -29.61
CA TRP A 78 3.24 25.10 -28.56
C TRP A 78 2.06 24.32 -28.01
N THR A 79 1.85 24.45 -26.71
CA THR A 79 0.60 24.07 -26.04
C THR A 79 -0.55 24.97 -26.51
N ALA A 80 -1.79 24.52 -26.32
CA ALA A 80 -2.98 25.34 -26.59
C ALA A 80 -2.96 26.67 -25.82
N GLN A 81 -2.46 26.65 -24.58
CA GLN A 81 -2.33 27.83 -23.74
C GLN A 81 -1.31 28.83 -24.31
N GLU A 82 -0.13 28.36 -24.74
CA GLU A 82 0.90 29.23 -25.34
C GLU A 82 0.40 29.86 -26.65
N SER A 83 -0.31 29.08 -27.48
CA SER A 83 -0.88 29.58 -28.72
C SER A 83 -1.97 30.63 -28.49
N ALA A 84 -2.89 30.38 -27.54
CA ALA A 84 -3.89 31.35 -27.13
C ALA A 84 -3.25 32.61 -26.53
N CYS A 85 -2.20 32.45 -25.72
CA CYS A 85 -1.46 33.56 -25.13
C CYS A 85 -0.78 34.45 -26.19
N ASP A 86 -0.16 33.85 -27.20
CA ASP A 86 0.43 34.59 -28.33
C ASP A 86 -0.65 35.34 -29.11
N TRP A 87 -1.80 34.70 -29.35
CA TRP A 87 -2.94 35.33 -30.00
C TRP A 87 -3.48 36.52 -29.19
N PHE A 88 -3.70 36.35 -27.88
CA PHE A 88 -4.14 37.46 -27.01
C PHE A 88 -3.16 38.64 -27.02
N LYS A 89 -1.85 38.39 -27.12
CA LYS A 89 -0.88 39.50 -27.24
C LYS A 89 -0.96 40.24 -28.57
N ASN A 90 -1.11 39.50 -29.65
CA ASN A 90 -0.94 40.02 -31.00
C ASN A 90 -2.25 40.51 -31.63
N SER A 91 -3.41 40.12 -31.07
CA SER A 91 -4.74 40.43 -31.61
C SER A 91 -5.56 41.34 -30.69
N GLN A 92 -4.90 42.28 -30.00
CA GLN A 92 -5.55 43.23 -29.08
C GLN A 92 -6.54 44.16 -29.77
N ASP A 93 -6.30 44.48 -31.04
CA ASP A 93 -7.23 45.19 -31.90
C ASP A 93 -8.58 44.46 -32.05
N ILE A 94 -8.55 43.12 -32.04
CA ILE A 94 -9.74 42.28 -32.16
C ILE A 94 -10.45 42.19 -30.81
N TRP A 95 -9.78 41.71 -29.76
CA TRP A 95 -10.46 41.44 -28.48
C TRP A 95 -10.63 42.67 -27.59
N GLY A 96 -9.86 43.73 -27.81
CA GLY A 96 -9.92 44.95 -27.00
C GLY A 96 -11.31 45.60 -27.01
N ALA A 97 -12.02 45.51 -28.14
CA ALA A 97 -13.40 45.99 -28.28
C ALA A 97 -14.44 45.13 -27.55
N TRP A 98 -14.08 43.90 -27.15
CA TRP A 98 -14.99 42.97 -26.46
C TRP A 98 -15.05 43.23 -24.97
N ILE A 99 -13.99 43.80 -24.39
CA ILE A 99 -13.91 44.05 -22.95
C ILE A 99 -14.79 45.27 -22.63
N PRO A 100 -15.82 45.12 -21.78
CA PRO A 100 -16.60 46.26 -21.33
C PRO A 100 -15.73 47.21 -20.50
N PRO A 101 -16.05 48.52 -20.46
CA PRO A 101 -15.39 49.43 -19.54
C PRO A 101 -15.58 48.96 -18.10
N VAL A 102 -14.57 49.18 -17.25
CA VAL A 102 -14.59 48.76 -15.84
C VAL A 102 -15.82 49.37 -15.14
N PRO A 103 -16.64 48.58 -14.44
CA PRO A 103 -17.81 49.09 -13.74
C PRO A 103 -17.39 50.14 -12.68
N LYS A 104 -18.03 51.31 -12.69
CA LYS A 104 -17.78 52.39 -11.72
C LYS A 104 -18.08 52.00 -10.26
N SER A 105 -18.78 50.88 -10.05
CA SER A 105 -19.13 50.33 -8.74
C SER A 105 -17.96 49.66 -8.03
N VAL A 106 -16.91 49.27 -8.75
CA VAL A 106 -15.70 48.71 -8.17
C VAL A 106 -14.74 49.88 -8.01
N GLY A 107 -14.65 50.45 -6.79
CA GLY A 107 -13.85 51.64 -6.46
C GLY A 107 -12.33 51.47 -6.57
N ILE A 108 -11.86 50.78 -7.60
CA ILE A 108 -10.45 50.58 -7.91
C ILE A 108 -10.02 51.74 -8.82
N PRO A 109 -8.99 52.52 -8.44
CA PRO A 109 -8.52 53.61 -9.26
C PRO A 109 -8.04 53.09 -10.62
N ASN A 110 -8.53 53.73 -11.68
CA ASN A 110 -8.21 53.47 -13.09
C ASN A 110 -6.71 53.21 -13.27
N ASN A 111 -6.30 51.94 -13.43
CA ASN A 111 -5.12 51.55 -14.19
C ASN A 111 -5.09 50.04 -14.47
N VAL A 112 -5.30 49.73 -15.75
CA VAL A 112 -4.81 48.58 -16.52
C VAL A 112 -5.18 47.17 -16.05
N LEU A 113 -6.16 46.57 -16.74
CA LEU A 113 -6.37 45.13 -16.78
C LEU A 113 -5.21 44.48 -17.56
N TRP A 114 -4.17 44.03 -16.86
CA TRP A 114 -3.06 43.29 -17.48
C TRP A 114 -3.45 41.82 -17.69
N ILE A 115 -3.73 41.44 -18.93
CA ILE A 115 -3.74 40.02 -19.30
C ILE A 115 -2.28 39.58 -19.38
N ARG A 116 -1.77 38.96 -18.30
CA ARG A 116 -0.39 38.46 -18.25
C ARG A 116 -0.26 37.14 -18.98
N CYS A 117 -0.15 37.22 -20.30
CA CYS A 117 0.39 36.15 -21.13
C CYS A 117 1.93 36.29 -21.09
N GLU A 118 2.70 35.31 -20.67
CA GLU A 118 4.17 35.40 -20.65
C GLU A 118 4.78 34.27 -21.47
N ARG A 119 5.67 34.63 -22.42
CA ARG A 119 6.24 33.72 -23.44
C ARG A 119 7.53 33.12 -22.87
N ARG A 120 7.68 31.79 -22.83
CA ARG A 120 8.98 31.15 -22.54
C ARG A 120 9.95 31.43 -23.70
N GLY A 121 11.09 32.07 -23.40
CA GLY A 121 12.35 31.92 -24.15
C GLY A 121 12.69 32.95 -25.23
N ARG A 122 13.33 34.06 -24.84
CA ARG A 122 14.72 34.40 -25.23
C ARG A 122 15.18 35.64 -24.46
N ALA A 123 16.41 35.57 -23.95
CA ALA A 123 17.04 36.55 -23.09
C ALA A 123 17.06 37.95 -23.72
N LEU A 124 16.50 38.93 -23.01
CA LEU A 124 16.86 40.33 -23.09
C LEU A 124 16.67 40.96 -21.72
N ASP A 125 17.76 41.52 -21.24
CA ASP A 125 17.99 42.12 -19.93
C ASP A 125 17.12 43.38 -19.77
N VAL A 126 16.12 43.35 -18.89
CA VAL A 126 15.37 44.55 -18.48
C VAL A 126 15.06 44.48 -16.99
N LYS A 127 15.71 45.37 -16.23
CA LYS A 127 15.34 45.72 -14.85
C LYS A 127 13.95 46.33 -14.83
N GLN A 128 12.98 45.70 -14.16
CA GLN A 128 11.88 46.46 -13.55
C GLN A 128 11.30 45.79 -12.29
N GLN A 129 11.38 46.57 -11.22
CA GLN A 129 10.89 46.36 -9.86
C GLN A 129 9.37 46.58 -9.79
N GLN A 130 8.65 45.69 -9.09
CA GLN A 130 7.60 45.95 -8.07
C GLN A 130 6.41 44.96 -8.07
N ASN A 131 6.22 44.37 -6.89
CA ASN A 131 4.96 43.97 -6.24
C ASN A 131 3.96 43.07 -7.00
N THR A 132 4.20 41.76 -6.93
CA THR A 132 3.12 40.78 -6.75
C THR A 132 3.56 39.71 -5.77
N ASN A 133 2.98 39.71 -4.57
CA ASN A 133 3.16 38.69 -3.54
C ASN A 133 2.73 37.31 -4.09
N LYS A 134 3.67 36.37 -4.18
CA LYS A 134 3.36 34.96 -4.45
C LYS A 134 4.06 34.05 -3.45
N LEU A 135 3.21 33.23 -2.84
CA LEU A 135 3.46 32.19 -1.83
C LEU A 135 4.50 31.17 -2.31
N HIS A 136 5.54 30.92 -1.49
CA HIS A 136 6.29 29.66 -1.55
C HIS A 136 5.50 28.57 -0.81
N LEU A 137 5.26 27.45 -1.49
CA LEU A 137 4.88 26.20 -0.85
C LEU A 137 6.16 25.43 -0.49
N PRO A 138 6.18 24.70 0.63
CA PRO A 138 7.27 23.79 0.93
C PRO A 138 7.26 22.69 -0.13
N PHE A 139 8.45 22.19 -0.49
CA PHE A 139 8.74 21.19 -1.53
C PHE A 139 9.17 21.70 -2.90
N HIS A 140 10.18 21.01 -3.43
CA HIS A 140 11.16 21.39 -4.44
C HIS A 140 10.64 21.85 -5.82
N ASP A 141 9.34 21.85 -6.08
CA ASP A 141 8.77 22.09 -7.42
C ASP A 141 7.90 23.35 -7.54
N ALA A 142 7.81 24.18 -6.49
CA ALA A 142 6.95 25.38 -6.49
C ALA A 142 7.65 26.70 -6.86
N CYS A 143 8.94 26.70 -7.24
CA CYS A 143 9.51 27.84 -7.95
C CYS A 143 9.16 27.70 -9.44
N TYR A 144 8.22 28.52 -9.92
CA TYR A 144 7.82 28.58 -11.33
C TYR A 144 9.08 28.69 -12.21
N PRO A 145 9.27 27.85 -13.24
CA PRO A 145 10.57 27.67 -13.91
C PRO A 145 11.11 28.88 -14.70
N TYR A 146 10.48 30.06 -14.61
CA TYR A 146 10.86 31.23 -15.42
C TYR A 146 10.85 32.58 -14.68
N HIS A 147 10.69 32.60 -13.35
CA HIS A 147 10.96 33.81 -12.57
C HIS A 147 11.84 33.46 -11.37
N SER A 148 12.99 34.12 -11.28
CA SER A 148 13.84 34.12 -10.10
C SER A 148 12.98 34.34 -8.86
N CYS A 149 12.83 33.30 -8.03
CA CYS A 149 12.24 33.42 -6.71
C CYS A 149 13.03 34.52 -5.97
N PRO A 150 12.42 35.66 -5.58
CA PRO A 150 13.11 36.57 -4.68
C PRO A 150 13.45 35.75 -3.43
N PRO A 151 14.70 35.79 -2.96
CA PRO A 151 15.10 34.98 -1.82
C PRO A 151 14.20 35.35 -0.62
N LEU A 152 13.70 34.34 0.10
CA LEU A 152 13.21 34.41 1.49
C LEU A 152 11.72 34.69 1.79
N SER A 153 10.76 34.69 0.86
CA SER A 153 9.33 34.86 1.24
C SER A 153 8.54 33.54 1.28
N CYS A 154 8.36 32.98 2.47
CA CYS A 154 7.50 31.82 2.74
C CYS A 154 5.99 32.16 2.68
N ALA A 155 5.13 31.14 2.57
CA ALA A 155 3.69 31.32 2.83
C ALA A 155 3.48 31.91 4.24
N PRO A 156 2.38 32.66 4.50
CA PRO A 156 2.17 33.32 5.79
C PRO A 156 2.18 32.37 6.99
N GLN A 157 1.84 31.09 6.77
CA GLN A 157 1.86 30.04 7.79
C GLN A 157 3.22 29.35 7.98
N PHE A 158 4.19 29.62 7.12
CA PHE A 158 5.52 28.99 7.15
C PHE A 158 6.63 30.02 7.36
N ASN A 159 7.76 29.57 7.90
CA ASN A 159 8.97 30.34 8.12
C ASN A 159 10.23 29.46 7.89
N GLY A 160 11.41 30.07 7.95
CA GLY A 160 12.70 29.41 7.79
C GLY A 160 13.22 29.40 6.36
N ILE A 161 14.48 28.98 6.19
CA ILE A 161 15.23 29.11 4.93
C ILE A 161 14.57 28.32 3.78
N LEU A 162 13.98 27.15 4.07
CA LEU A 162 13.22 26.34 3.09
C LEU A 162 11.72 26.29 3.37
N CYS A 163 11.19 27.22 4.20
CA CYS A 163 9.76 27.26 4.54
C CYS A 163 9.20 25.96 5.15
N THR A 164 10.04 25.21 5.89
CA THR A 164 9.68 23.93 6.52
C THR A 164 9.27 24.08 7.99
N GLU A 165 9.28 25.30 8.53
CA GLU A 165 8.86 25.60 9.90
C GLU A 165 7.52 26.33 9.88
N CYS A 166 6.72 26.16 10.93
CA CYS A 166 5.51 26.95 11.10
C CYS A 166 5.86 28.37 11.57
N SER A 167 5.09 29.35 11.10
CA SER A 167 5.26 30.76 11.46
C SER A 167 4.98 31.01 12.95
N HIS A 168 4.01 30.28 13.52
CA HIS A 168 3.70 30.33 14.94
C HIS A 168 4.51 29.29 15.74
N PRO A 169 5.12 29.66 16.89
CA PRO A 169 5.95 28.75 17.69
C PRO A 169 5.16 27.62 18.36
N ASP A 170 3.84 27.80 18.53
CA ASP A 170 2.93 26.79 19.11
C ASP A 170 2.34 25.84 18.04
N GLU A 171 2.73 26.03 16.78
CA GLU A 171 2.29 25.22 15.64
C GLU A 171 3.42 24.32 15.15
N TYR A 172 3.06 23.10 14.75
CA TYR A 172 4.00 22.07 14.34
C TYR A 172 3.57 21.52 12.98
N LEU A 173 4.53 21.40 12.08
CA LEU A 173 4.30 20.90 10.73
C LEU A 173 3.98 19.40 10.80
N TRP A 174 2.81 18.97 10.33
CA TRP A 174 2.43 17.57 10.12
C TRP A 174 1.57 17.47 8.86
N GLY A 175 1.79 16.46 8.02
CA GLY A 175 0.98 16.31 6.80
C GLY A 175 0.98 17.54 5.87
N GLU A 176 2.10 18.27 5.80
CA GLU A 176 2.26 19.54 5.05
C GLU A 176 1.47 20.75 5.60
N GLU A 177 0.79 20.60 6.74
CA GLU A 177 0.02 21.66 7.38
C GLU A 177 0.56 21.98 8.78
N CYS A 178 0.37 23.24 9.20
CA CYS A 178 0.74 23.69 10.54
C CYS A 178 -0.42 23.47 11.51
N HIS A 179 -0.22 22.59 12.49
CA HIS A 179 -1.25 22.26 13.48
C HIS A 179 -0.82 22.68 14.88
N LYS A 180 -1.77 23.19 15.67
CA LYS A 180 -1.58 23.39 17.11
C LYS A 180 -1.66 22.07 17.84
N CYS A 181 -0.72 21.82 18.74
CA CYS A 181 -0.58 20.54 19.42
C CYS A 181 -0.93 20.65 20.89
N ASN A 182 -1.72 19.70 21.39
CA ASN A 182 -1.87 19.52 22.84
C ASN A 182 -0.60 18.86 23.41
N PRO A 183 -0.23 19.14 24.68
CA PRO A 183 0.96 18.55 25.31
C PRO A 183 0.94 17.01 25.35
N GLY A 184 -0.25 16.41 25.43
CA GLY A 184 -0.44 14.94 25.44
C GLY A 184 -0.57 14.30 24.05
N GLY A 185 -0.34 15.06 22.98
CA GLY A 185 -0.60 14.63 21.61
C GLY A 185 -2.08 14.68 21.21
N GLY A 186 -2.33 14.59 19.90
CA GLY A 186 -3.66 14.52 19.31
C GLY A 186 -4.20 13.09 19.18
N ALA A 187 -5.40 12.96 18.63
CA ALA A 187 -6.03 11.67 18.35
C ALA A 187 -5.18 10.80 17.41
N SER A 188 -4.49 11.42 16.44
CA SER A 188 -3.61 10.72 15.50
C SER A 188 -2.48 9.95 16.22
N PHE A 189 -1.95 10.46 17.33
CA PHE A 189 -0.92 9.77 18.11
C PHE A 189 -1.43 8.45 18.71
N TYR A 190 -2.60 8.49 19.34
CA TYR A 190 -3.23 7.29 19.89
C TYR A 190 -3.66 6.32 18.78
N ALA A 191 -4.11 6.85 17.64
CA ALA A 191 -4.45 6.04 16.47
C ALA A 191 -3.23 5.28 15.95
N ILE A 192 -2.06 5.92 15.84
CA ILE A 192 -0.80 5.28 15.43
C ILE A 192 -0.42 4.13 16.37
N ILE A 193 -0.45 4.39 17.68
CA ILE A 193 -0.16 3.39 18.72
C ILE A 193 -1.11 2.20 18.61
N PHE A 194 -2.42 2.49 18.51
CA PHE A 194 -3.45 1.47 18.40
C PHE A 194 -3.34 0.66 17.09
N VAL A 195 -3.10 1.32 15.95
CA VAL A 195 -2.92 0.66 14.65
C VAL A 195 -1.69 -0.24 14.68
N ALA A 196 -0.57 0.20 15.23
CA ALA A 196 0.62 -0.65 15.35
C ALA A 196 0.38 -1.87 16.25
N PHE A 197 -0.38 -1.71 17.34
CA PHE A 197 -0.82 -2.83 18.18
C PHE A 197 -1.73 -3.80 17.40
N LEU A 198 -2.70 -3.26 16.67
CA LEU A 198 -3.61 -4.05 15.83
C LEU A 198 -2.83 -4.81 14.75
N CYS A 199 -1.88 -4.17 14.09
CA CYS A 199 -0.98 -4.81 13.12
C CYS A 199 -0.19 -5.95 13.76
N ALA A 200 0.43 -5.73 14.93
CA ALA A 200 1.15 -6.78 15.66
C ALA A 200 0.22 -7.96 16.02
N PHE A 201 -0.99 -7.69 16.47
CA PHE A 201 -1.98 -8.71 16.78
C PHE A 201 -2.43 -9.50 15.55
N VAL A 202 -2.72 -8.82 14.43
CA VAL A 202 -3.09 -9.46 13.17
C VAL A 202 -1.96 -10.33 12.62
N LEU A 203 -0.71 -9.87 12.71
CA LEU A 203 0.47 -10.64 12.29
C LEU A 203 0.64 -11.94 13.10
N LEU A 204 0.26 -11.96 14.38
CA LEU A 204 0.26 -13.19 15.19
C LEU A 204 -0.81 -14.20 14.76
N LEU A 205 -1.91 -13.72 14.18
CA LEU A 205 -3.01 -14.56 13.71
C LEU A 205 -2.82 -15.02 12.25
N LEU A 206 -1.89 -14.39 11.53
CA LEU A 206 -1.67 -14.66 10.12
C LEU A 206 -1.13 -16.09 9.93
N PRO A 207 -1.70 -16.89 9.00
CA PRO A 207 -1.12 -18.18 8.64
C PRO A 207 0.26 -17.98 8.03
N TYR A 208 1.23 -18.80 8.42
CA TYR A 208 2.59 -18.68 7.91
C TYR A 208 2.65 -18.89 6.39
N GLU A 209 1.78 -19.76 5.86
CA GLU A 209 1.63 -20.01 4.42
C GLU A 209 1.18 -18.76 3.65
N GLU A 210 0.55 -17.79 4.32
CA GLU A 210 0.01 -16.56 3.71
C GLU A 210 0.89 -15.35 3.97
N ALA A 211 1.91 -15.51 4.81
CA ALA A 211 2.83 -14.44 5.16
C ALA A 211 3.57 -13.82 3.96
N PRO A 212 4.09 -14.60 2.98
CA PRO A 212 4.75 -14.05 1.81
C PRO A 212 3.82 -13.21 0.96
N THR A 213 2.57 -13.67 0.78
CA THR A 213 1.51 -12.95 0.08
C THR A 213 1.29 -11.57 0.69
N VAL A 214 1.11 -11.51 2.01
CA VAL A 214 0.89 -10.25 2.73
C VAL A 214 2.11 -9.35 2.67
N GLU A 215 3.30 -9.90 2.91
CA GLU A 215 4.57 -9.17 2.82
C GLU A 215 4.76 -8.52 1.44
N LEU A 216 4.47 -9.28 0.39
CA LEU A 216 4.61 -8.85 -0.99
C LEU A 216 3.61 -7.76 -1.36
N LEU A 217 2.35 -7.91 -0.93
CA LEU A 217 1.31 -6.89 -1.10
C LEU A 217 1.74 -5.57 -0.45
N PHE A 218 2.26 -5.62 0.76
CA PHE A 218 2.76 -4.44 1.46
C PHE A 218 3.96 -3.79 0.78
N PHE A 219 4.92 -4.60 0.31
CA PHE A 219 6.05 -4.10 -0.49
C PHE A 219 5.56 -3.31 -1.71
N TYR A 220 4.56 -3.83 -2.41
CA TYR A 220 3.98 -3.19 -3.56
C TYR A 220 3.21 -1.90 -3.24
N PHE A 221 2.51 -1.84 -2.10
CA PHE A 221 1.90 -0.59 -1.62
C PHE A 221 2.94 0.45 -1.21
N GLN A 222 4.03 0.02 -0.55
CA GLN A 222 5.15 0.90 -0.22
C GLN A 222 5.77 1.50 -1.48
N VAL A 223 6.07 0.67 -2.48
CA VAL A 223 6.56 1.12 -3.79
C VAL A 223 5.58 2.10 -4.46
N SER A 224 4.28 1.77 -4.46
CA SER A 224 3.26 2.63 -5.06
C SER A 224 3.24 4.00 -4.40
N ARG A 225 3.38 4.07 -3.07
CA ARG A 225 3.48 5.32 -2.34
C ARG A 225 4.63 6.19 -2.88
N TYR A 226 5.84 5.66 -3.04
CA TYR A 226 6.97 6.44 -3.58
C TYR A 226 6.71 6.98 -4.98
N VAL A 227 6.08 6.17 -5.83
CA VAL A 227 5.75 6.60 -7.20
C VAL A 227 4.80 7.79 -7.14
N PHE A 228 3.77 7.72 -6.30
CA PHE A 228 2.70 8.72 -6.31
C PHE A 228 2.92 9.93 -5.38
N GLU A 229 3.73 9.82 -4.34
CA GLU A 229 3.97 10.89 -3.34
C GLU A 229 4.51 12.17 -3.98
N THR A 230 5.22 12.06 -5.10
CA THR A 230 5.75 13.21 -5.85
C THR A 230 4.71 13.97 -6.68
N GLN A 231 3.43 13.56 -6.69
CA GLN A 231 2.40 14.20 -7.51
C GLN A 231 1.68 15.35 -6.79
N VAL A 232 2.05 16.60 -7.12
CA VAL A 232 1.44 17.84 -6.60
C VAL A 232 -0.08 17.96 -6.90
N GLN A 233 -0.59 17.27 -7.91
CA GLN A 233 -2.02 17.25 -8.30
C GLN A 233 -2.58 15.83 -8.51
N GLY A 234 -1.91 14.81 -7.98
CA GLY A 234 -2.14 13.41 -8.33
C GLY A 234 -3.37 12.74 -7.71
N ILE A 235 -3.60 11.51 -8.14
CA ILE A 235 -4.65 10.58 -7.68
C ILE A 235 -4.67 10.37 -6.15
N LEU A 236 -3.56 10.65 -5.46
CA LEU A 236 -3.44 10.63 -4.01
C LEU A 236 -4.27 11.70 -3.29
N LYS A 237 -4.71 12.77 -3.97
CA LYS A 237 -5.63 13.73 -3.34
C LYS A 237 -6.99 13.13 -3.00
N VAL A 238 -7.31 11.92 -3.51
CA VAL A 238 -8.45 11.15 -3.00
C VAL A 238 -8.13 10.73 -1.56
N SER A 239 -8.75 11.43 -0.60
CA SER A 239 -8.52 11.31 0.86
C SER A 239 -8.49 9.86 1.39
N GLY A 240 -9.16 8.89 0.75
CA GLY A 240 -9.07 7.48 1.13
C GLY A 240 -7.82 6.74 0.64
N ILE A 241 -7.35 7.01 -0.59
CA ILE A 241 -6.25 6.26 -1.21
C ILE A 241 -4.90 6.67 -0.61
N SER A 242 -4.67 7.97 -0.43
CA SER A 242 -3.43 8.45 0.22
C SER A 242 -3.33 7.95 1.66
N THR A 243 -4.42 8.04 2.43
CA THR A 243 -4.46 7.51 3.80
C THR A 243 -4.17 6.01 3.82
N PHE A 244 -4.79 5.22 2.93
CA PHE A 244 -4.52 3.78 2.83
C PHE A 244 -3.06 3.46 2.45
N LEU A 245 -2.50 4.15 1.46
CA LEU A 245 -1.10 3.97 1.06
C LEU A 245 -0.14 4.43 2.15
N ALA A 246 -0.49 5.46 2.93
CA ALA A 246 0.26 5.89 4.09
C ALA A 246 0.22 4.86 5.22
N ILE A 247 -0.94 4.26 5.46
CA ILE A 247 -1.10 3.19 6.44
C ILE A 247 -0.22 2.00 6.11
N THR A 248 -0.32 1.53 4.87
CA THR A 248 0.40 0.36 4.37
C THR A 248 1.91 0.61 4.24
N SER A 249 2.34 1.86 4.09
CA SER A 249 3.76 2.25 4.08
C SER A 249 4.32 2.63 5.46
N LEU A 250 3.50 2.59 6.51
CA LEU A 250 3.86 3.04 7.86
C LEU A 250 4.38 4.49 7.90
N ASN A 251 3.97 5.34 6.97
CA ASN A 251 4.38 6.74 6.97
C ASN A 251 3.37 7.57 7.76
N VAL A 252 3.86 8.08 8.89
CA VAL A 252 3.13 8.89 9.86
C VAL A 252 2.37 10.04 9.23
N ASP A 253 2.96 10.76 8.27
CA ASP A 253 2.38 12.02 7.79
C ASP A 253 1.04 11.84 7.09
N GLY A 254 0.79 10.67 6.50
CA GLY A 254 -0.51 10.39 5.88
C GLY A 254 -1.55 9.82 6.83
N PHE A 255 -1.21 9.59 8.11
CA PHE A 255 -2.18 9.25 9.17
C PHE A 255 -2.72 10.47 9.90
N VAL A 256 -2.04 11.60 9.79
CA VAL A 256 -2.29 12.78 10.62
C VAL A 256 -3.55 13.49 10.13
N SER A 257 -4.62 13.42 10.92
CA SER A 257 -5.77 14.35 10.80
C SER A 257 -5.66 15.54 11.74
N ASP A 258 -4.82 15.43 12.77
CA ASP A 258 -4.54 16.45 13.78
C ASP A 258 -3.09 16.34 14.27
N CYS A 259 -2.58 17.34 14.98
CA CYS A 259 -1.20 17.28 15.46
C CYS A 259 -0.93 16.01 16.29
N THR A 260 0.01 15.19 15.84
CA THR A 260 0.39 13.95 16.52
C THR A 260 1.09 14.26 17.85
N LEU A 261 2.19 14.99 17.81
CA LEU A 261 2.98 15.39 18.99
C LEU A 261 3.61 16.77 18.78
N PRO A 262 3.84 17.55 19.86
CA PRO A 262 4.56 18.83 19.81
C PRO A 262 6.08 18.61 19.66
N ILE A 263 6.49 17.93 18.59
CA ILE A 263 7.90 17.64 18.27
C ILE A 263 8.25 18.22 16.91
N SER A 264 9.43 18.83 16.81
CA SER A 264 9.96 19.44 15.60
C SER A 264 11.42 19.02 15.36
N GLY A 265 11.92 19.32 14.16
CA GLY A 265 13.30 19.08 13.77
C GLY A 265 13.72 17.60 13.79
N VAL A 266 14.95 17.34 14.24
CA VAL A 266 15.54 15.98 14.29
C VAL A 266 14.72 15.02 15.15
N ARG A 267 14.09 15.51 16.23
CA ARG A 267 13.24 14.69 17.11
C ARG A 267 12.03 14.11 16.38
N LYS A 268 11.43 14.89 15.46
CA LYS A 268 10.33 14.42 14.61
C LYS A 268 10.80 13.32 13.65
N LEU A 269 11.98 13.48 13.06
CA LEU A 269 12.57 12.47 12.17
C LEU A 269 12.91 11.17 12.93
N LEU A 270 13.47 11.28 14.14
CA LEU A 270 13.70 10.12 15.01
C LEU A 270 12.39 9.43 15.40
N PHE A 271 11.33 10.19 15.68
CA PHE A 271 10.01 9.60 15.94
C PHE A 271 9.50 8.78 14.74
N ARG A 272 9.59 9.33 13.52
CA ARG A 272 9.25 8.59 12.29
C ARG A 272 10.11 7.32 12.14
N PHE A 273 11.40 7.42 12.44
CA PHE A 273 12.34 6.31 12.38
C PHE A 273 11.99 5.16 13.35
N PHE A 274 11.57 5.45 14.58
CA PHE A 274 11.23 4.41 15.55
C PHE A 274 9.82 3.83 15.39
N LEU A 275 8.94 4.49 14.65
CA LEU A 275 7.55 4.10 14.56
C LEU A 275 7.33 2.69 13.96
N PRO A 276 8.01 2.28 12.87
CA PRO A 276 7.92 0.89 12.39
C PRO A 276 8.36 -0.14 13.43
N THR A 277 9.34 0.19 14.28
CA THR A 277 9.85 -0.73 15.31
C THR A 277 8.84 -1.01 16.42
N LEU A 278 7.83 -0.15 16.58
CA LEU A 278 6.78 -0.28 17.58
C LEU A 278 5.93 -1.56 17.37
N ILE A 279 5.78 -2.01 16.12
CA ILE A 279 5.15 -3.30 15.79
C ILE A 279 5.94 -4.46 16.41
N ILE A 280 7.27 -4.45 16.27
CA ILE A 280 8.15 -5.49 16.84
C ILE A 280 8.08 -5.46 18.37
N VAL A 281 8.13 -4.26 18.96
CA VAL A 281 7.99 -4.09 20.42
C VAL A 281 6.68 -4.71 20.91
N TYR A 282 5.56 -4.48 20.21
CA TYR A 282 4.30 -5.11 20.57
C TYR A 282 4.29 -6.62 20.43
N ILE A 283 4.90 -7.19 19.38
CA ILE A 283 5.02 -8.65 19.25
C ILE A 283 5.81 -9.23 20.42
N VAL A 284 6.89 -8.57 20.85
CA VAL A 284 7.69 -8.98 22.02
C VAL A 284 6.88 -8.88 23.31
N VAL A 285 6.13 -7.79 23.51
CA VAL A 285 5.26 -7.64 24.69
C VAL A 285 4.17 -8.72 24.70
N LEU A 286 3.51 -8.97 23.55
CA LEU A 286 2.50 -10.01 23.40
C LEU A 286 3.09 -11.40 23.68
N TYR A 287 4.32 -11.68 23.24
CA TYR A 287 5.04 -12.90 23.58
C TYR A 287 5.15 -13.10 25.10
N PHE A 288 5.61 -12.08 25.83
CA PHE A 288 5.73 -12.17 27.28
C PHE A 288 4.37 -12.30 27.98
N VAL A 289 3.35 -11.59 27.51
CA VAL A 289 1.98 -11.70 28.04
C VAL A 289 1.41 -13.10 27.83
N LEU A 290 1.53 -13.66 26.63
CA LEU A 290 1.08 -15.03 26.32
C LEU A 290 1.84 -16.06 27.15
N ARG A 291 3.16 -15.89 27.31
CA ARG A 291 3.98 -16.77 28.15
C ARG A 291 3.61 -16.69 29.63
N LEU A 292 3.31 -15.47 30.13
CA LEU A 292 2.84 -15.26 31.50
C LEU A 292 1.45 -15.88 31.72
N LEU A 293 0.53 -15.71 30.78
CA LEU A 293 -0.80 -16.33 30.80
C LEU A 293 -0.70 -17.86 30.80
N GLN A 294 0.18 -18.43 29.97
CA GLN A 294 0.42 -19.87 29.93
C GLN A 294 0.98 -20.39 31.26
N SER A 295 1.88 -19.65 31.90
CA SER A 295 2.51 -20.05 33.17
C SER A 295 1.60 -19.86 34.39
N ARG A 296 0.84 -18.76 34.45
CA ARG A 296 0.06 -18.38 35.63
C ARG A 296 -1.40 -18.81 35.57
N PHE A 297 -1.99 -18.91 34.37
CA PHE A 297 -3.42 -19.13 34.17
C PHE A 297 -3.70 -20.20 33.10
N PRO A 298 -3.39 -21.49 33.37
CA PRO A 298 -3.52 -22.55 32.38
C PRO A 298 -4.95 -22.73 31.86
N LYS A 299 -5.97 -22.49 32.70
CA LYS A 299 -7.39 -22.52 32.29
C LYS A 299 -7.72 -21.43 31.27
N THR A 300 -7.22 -20.21 31.48
CA THR A 300 -7.39 -19.09 30.54
C THR A 300 -6.66 -19.38 29.24
N ASN A 301 -5.46 -19.97 29.31
CA ASN A 301 -4.71 -20.39 28.13
C ASN A 301 -5.48 -21.45 27.31
N GLU A 302 -6.15 -22.41 27.94
CA GLU A 302 -6.98 -23.39 27.22
C GLU A 302 -8.13 -22.71 26.45
N VAL A 303 -8.79 -21.72 27.06
CA VAL A 303 -9.84 -20.93 26.40
C VAL A 303 -9.26 -20.11 25.25
N LEU A 304 -8.10 -19.46 25.45
CA LEU A 304 -7.43 -18.69 24.41
C LEU A 304 -7.03 -19.58 23.22
N MET A 305 -6.40 -20.72 23.46
CA MET A 305 -6.03 -21.69 22.42
C MET A 305 -7.24 -22.30 21.71
N ARG A 306 -8.42 -22.28 22.34
CA ARG A 306 -9.68 -22.67 21.69
C ARG A 306 -10.19 -21.61 20.71
N ILE A 307 -9.93 -20.33 21.00
CA ILE A 307 -10.29 -19.18 20.15
C ILE A 307 -9.30 -19.01 19.00
N LEU A 308 -8.03 -19.40 19.18
CA LEU A 308 -7.02 -19.29 18.13
C LEU A 308 -7.43 -20.06 16.85
N PRO A 309 -7.10 -19.50 15.67
CA PRO A 309 -7.25 -20.19 14.38
C PRO A 309 -6.68 -21.61 14.39
N HIS A 310 -7.29 -22.51 13.59
CA HIS A 310 -6.95 -23.93 13.59
C HIS A 310 -5.49 -24.20 13.21
N HIS A 311 -4.88 -23.38 12.33
CA HIS A 311 -3.49 -23.51 11.92
C HIS A 311 -2.47 -23.17 13.01
N LEU A 312 -2.89 -22.50 14.09
CA LEU A 312 -2.02 -22.20 15.24
C LEU A 312 -2.17 -23.23 16.37
N LYS A 313 -3.14 -24.17 16.26
CA LYS A 313 -3.38 -25.16 17.30
C LYS A 313 -2.26 -26.21 17.29
N GLY A 314 -1.53 -26.28 18.39
CA GLY A 314 -0.40 -27.21 18.57
C GLY A 314 0.97 -26.56 18.39
N ASP A 315 1.01 -25.35 17.85
CA ASP A 315 2.25 -24.59 17.77
C ASP A 315 2.61 -23.97 19.13
N SER A 316 3.91 -23.90 19.41
CA SER A 316 4.41 -23.21 20.59
C SER A 316 4.27 -21.69 20.43
N VAL A 317 3.95 -20.97 21.52
CA VAL A 317 3.85 -19.50 21.53
C VAL A 317 5.13 -18.84 20.97
N SER A 318 6.31 -19.42 21.28
CA SER A 318 7.59 -18.96 20.76
C SER A 318 7.67 -19.04 19.24
N LEU A 319 7.17 -20.11 18.63
CA LEU A 319 7.17 -20.28 17.18
C LEU A 319 6.24 -19.26 16.50
N ILE A 320 5.04 -19.05 17.05
CA ILE A 320 4.07 -18.07 16.54
C ILE A 320 4.65 -16.66 16.58
N CYS A 321 5.22 -16.25 17.71
CA CYS A 321 5.81 -14.92 17.86
C CYS A 321 7.07 -14.75 17.00
N PHE A 322 7.90 -15.78 16.88
CA PHE A 322 9.09 -15.73 16.02
C PHE A 322 8.71 -15.55 14.54
N ARG A 323 7.69 -16.27 14.06
CA ARG A 323 7.13 -16.09 12.71
C ARG A 323 6.68 -14.65 12.49
N ALA A 324 5.87 -14.12 13.41
CA ALA A 324 5.42 -12.73 13.34
C ALA A 324 6.58 -11.73 13.36
N ILE A 325 7.64 -11.98 14.12
CA ILE A 325 8.86 -11.16 14.15
C ILE A 325 9.56 -11.16 12.79
N ILE A 326 9.73 -12.32 12.14
CA ILE A 326 10.35 -12.37 10.80
C ILE A 326 9.54 -11.53 9.81
N ILE A 327 8.22 -11.71 9.78
CA ILE A 327 7.32 -11.00 8.86
C ILE A 327 7.33 -9.49 9.15
N ALA A 328 7.29 -9.12 10.43
CA ALA A 328 7.41 -7.73 10.82
C ALA A 328 8.77 -7.15 10.40
N PHE A 329 9.87 -7.86 10.62
CA PHE A 329 11.20 -7.44 10.17
C PHE A 329 11.24 -7.18 8.68
N THR A 330 10.80 -8.13 7.85
CA THR A 330 10.81 -7.99 6.38
C THR A 330 9.89 -6.87 5.89
N PHE A 331 8.82 -6.56 6.62
CA PHE A 331 7.92 -5.45 6.36
C PHE A 331 8.52 -4.08 6.72
N ILE A 332 9.23 -3.97 7.85
CA ILE A 332 9.78 -2.69 8.33
C ILE A 332 11.08 -2.28 7.64
N ILE A 333 11.75 -3.17 6.90
CA ILE A 333 13.06 -2.85 6.27
C ILE A 333 12.99 -1.60 5.41
N MET A 334 12.01 -1.54 4.51
CA MET A 334 11.88 -0.43 3.58
C MET A 334 11.63 0.91 4.28
N PRO A 335 10.64 1.07 5.19
CA PRO A 335 10.43 2.34 5.89
C PRO A 335 11.56 2.69 6.87
N MET A 336 12.26 1.70 7.44
CA MET A 336 13.44 1.92 8.29
C MET A 336 14.61 2.49 7.50
N VAL A 337 14.92 1.89 6.34
CA VAL A 337 15.98 2.36 5.44
C VAL A 337 15.65 3.74 4.91
N ASP A 338 14.41 3.99 4.49
CA ASP A 338 13.99 5.30 4.01
C ASP A 338 14.08 6.38 5.09
N SER A 339 13.58 6.10 6.31
CA SER A 339 13.71 7.02 7.44
C SER A 339 15.18 7.30 7.80
N ALA A 340 16.05 6.30 7.68
CA ALA A 340 17.48 6.47 7.89
C ALA A 340 18.12 7.33 6.78
N LEU A 341 17.72 7.14 5.52
CA LEU A 341 18.19 7.95 4.41
C LEU A 341 17.72 9.40 4.52
N LEU A 342 16.47 9.63 4.92
CA LEU A 342 15.94 10.98 5.19
C LEU A 342 16.74 11.71 6.27
N LEU A 343 17.22 11.01 7.31
CA LEU A 343 18.14 11.57 8.29
C LEU A 343 19.51 11.89 7.67
N LEU A 344 19.98 11.14 6.67
CA LEU A 344 21.28 11.38 6.02
C LEU A 344 21.23 12.37 4.85
N GLN A 345 20.04 12.84 4.45
CA GLN A 345 19.86 13.75 3.34
C GLN A 345 20.23 15.19 3.72
N CYS A 346 21.48 15.53 3.46
CA CYS A 346 21.99 16.89 3.60
C CYS A 346 22.03 17.63 2.25
N THR A 347 21.88 18.95 2.29
CA THR A 347 21.98 19.85 1.15
C THR A 347 22.74 21.12 1.54
N THR A 348 23.33 21.81 0.56
CA THR A 348 24.04 23.08 0.80
C THR A 348 23.10 24.24 0.46
N VAL A 349 22.78 25.07 1.46
CA VAL A 349 21.93 26.26 1.28
C VAL A 349 22.69 27.45 1.85
N GLU A 350 22.87 28.49 1.05
CA GLU A 350 23.62 29.71 1.44
C GLU A 350 25.02 29.42 2.01
N GLY A 351 25.70 28.38 1.49
CA GLY A 351 27.03 27.97 1.93
C GLY A 351 27.07 27.16 3.23
N ARG A 352 25.93 26.89 3.88
CA ARG A 352 25.82 25.99 5.03
C ARG A 352 25.36 24.61 4.58
N PHE A 353 25.97 23.56 5.13
CA PHE A 353 25.57 22.18 4.89
C PHE A 353 24.52 21.77 5.93
N VAL A 354 23.26 21.74 5.52
CA VAL A 354 22.10 21.61 6.43
C VAL A 354 21.25 20.40 6.06
N LEU A 355 20.46 19.91 7.02
CA LEU A 355 19.57 18.77 6.80
C LEU A 355 18.37 19.19 5.92
N THR A 356 18.10 18.48 4.81
CA THR A 356 17.08 18.90 3.84
C THR A 356 15.69 19.06 4.46
N GLN A 357 15.32 18.16 5.36
CA GLN A 357 14.02 18.18 6.05
C GLN A 357 13.96 19.21 7.19
N VAL A 358 15.12 19.66 7.67
CA VAL A 358 15.28 20.52 8.86
C VAL A 358 16.47 21.48 8.64
N PRO A 359 16.31 22.50 7.77
CA PRO A 359 17.43 23.34 7.30
C PRO A 359 18.09 24.18 8.40
N GLN A 360 17.44 24.33 9.54
CA GLN A 360 17.99 24.99 10.73
C GLN A 360 19.06 24.15 11.44
N VAL A 361 19.11 22.83 11.17
CA VAL A 361 20.10 21.94 11.76
C VAL A 361 21.24 21.72 10.77
N GLU A 362 22.43 22.14 11.17
CA GLU A 362 23.66 21.88 10.43
C GLU A 362 23.97 20.37 10.44
N CYS A 363 24.28 19.84 9.25
CA CYS A 363 24.58 18.45 9.09
C CYS A 363 25.87 18.08 9.81
N PHE A 364 25.84 16.98 10.58
CA PHE A 364 26.92 16.55 11.47
C PHE A 364 27.25 17.54 12.60
N GLY A 365 26.41 18.55 12.84
CA GLY A 365 26.44 19.33 14.08
C GLY A 365 26.03 18.50 15.29
N SER A 366 26.12 19.07 16.50
CA SER A 366 25.85 18.37 17.77
C SER A 366 24.45 17.75 17.86
N GLU A 367 23.44 18.38 17.23
CA GLU A 367 22.07 17.86 17.23
C GLU A 367 21.86 16.72 16.21
N HIS A 368 22.53 16.78 15.05
CA HIS A 368 22.35 15.81 13.97
C HIS A 368 23.28 14.60 14.09
N ALA A 369 24.52 14.79 14.54
CA ALA A 369 25.54 13.74 14.53
C ALA A 369 25.12 12.41 15.20
N PRO A 370 24.45 12.40 16.37
CA PRO A 370 23.98 11.15 16.97
C PRO A 370 22.91 10.44 16.13
N ALA A 371 21.99 11.21 15.53
CA ALA A 371 20.92 10.67 14.68
C ALA A 371 21.48 10.13 13.35
N ALA A 372 22.45 10.83 12.75
CA ALA A 372 23.16 10.37 11.56
C ALA A 372 23.94 9.08 11.83
N ALA A 373 24.66 9.00 12.96
CA ALA A 373 25.39 7.80 13.35
C ALA A 373 24.46 6.60 13.54
N LEU A 374 23.32 6.80 14.22
CA LEU A 374 22.29 5.77 14.37
C LEU A 374 21.73 5.30 13.02
N ALA A 375 21.41 6.24 12.12
CA ALA A 375 20.92 5.93 10.78
C ALA A 375 21.92 5.08 9.97
N ILE A 376 23.22 5.43 10.02
CA ILE A 376 24.30 4.67 9.35
C ILE A 376 24.41 3.25 9.93
N ILE A 377 24.45 3.12 11.26
CA ILE A 377 24.53 1.82 11.94
C ILE A 377 23.37 0.92 11.51
N ILE A 378 22.17 1.48 11.43
CA ILE A 378 20.96 0.74 11.09
C ILE A 378 20.97 0.32 9.62
N ILE A 379 21.41 1.18 8.70
CA ILE A 379 21.57 0.80 7.29
C ILE A 379 22.58 -0.34 7.15
N ILE A 380 23.75 -0.24 7.80
CA ILE A 380 24.78 -1.31 7.79
C ILE A 380 24.23 -2.60 8.39
N TRP A 381 23.49 -2.50 9.49
CA TRP A 381 22.93 -3.67 10.14
C TRP A 381 21.83 -4.34 9.29
N MET A 382 20.89 -3.56 8.75
CA MET A 382 19.76 -4.07 7.96
C MET A 382 20.18 -4.59 6.59
N LEU A 383 21.13 -3.94 5.91
CA LEU A 383 21.52 -4.28 4.53
C LEU A 383 22.84 -5.04 4.42
N GLY A 384 23.66 -5.05 5.47
CA GLY A 384 24.91 -5.80 5.51
C GLY A 384 24.80 -6.99 6.46
N VAL A 385 24.77 -6.70 7.77
CA VAL A 385 24.93 -7.73 8.81
C VAL A 385 23.79 -8.74 8.82
N LEU A 386 22.53 -8.28 8.80
CA LEU A 386 21.34 -9.13 8.86
C LEU A 386 21.25 -10.12 7.68
N PRO A 387 21.28 -9.68 6.39
CA PRO A 387 21.21 -10.61 5.27
C PRO A 387 22.43 -11.55 5.22
N ALA A 388 23.63 -11.07 5.60
CA ALA A 388 24.81 -11.94 5.69
C ALA A 388 24.65 -13.01 6.77
N LEU A 389 24.16 -12.66 7.95
CA LEU A 389 23.89 -13.59 9.04
C LEU A 389 22.84 -14.64 8.63
N LEU A 390 21.73 -14.21 8.03
CA LEU A 390 20.70 -15.13 7.52
C LEU A 390 21.26 -16.06 6.44
N GLY A 391 22.06 -15.53 5.51
CA GLY A 391 22.72 -16.31 4.47
C GLY A 391 23.67 -17.36 5.05
N VAL A 392 24.49 -17.00 6.05
CA VAL A 392 25.39 -17.92 6.74
C VAL A 392 24.61 -19.00 7.49
N VAL A 393 23.57 -18.64 8.23
CA VAL A 393 22.71 -19.61 8.94
C VAL A 393 22.08 -20.59 7.96
N LEU A 394 21.49 -20.11 6.87
CA LEU A 394 20.88 -20.95 5.84
C LEU A 394 21.91 -21.85 5.15
N TYR A 395 23.11 -21.33 4.87
CA TYR A 395 24.21 -22.11 4.32
C TYR A 395 24.66 -23.24 5.26
N LEU A 396 24.81 -22.95 6.56
CA LEU A 396 25.16 -23.95 7.56
C LEU A 396 24.07 -25.02 7.72
N LEU A 397 22.79 -24.62 7.68
CA LEU A 397 21.66 -25.56 7.69
C LEU A 397 21.69 -26.45 6.45
N LYS A 398 21.99 -25.90 5.26
CA LYS A 398 22.11 -26.67 4.03
C LYS A 398 23.28 -27.65 4.09
N LYS A 399 24.45 -27.22 4.58
CA LYS A 399 25.66 -28.04 4.67
C LYS A 399 25.49 -29.25 5.60
N ASN A 400 24.66 -29.11 6.63
CA ASN A 400 24.39 -30.17 7.61
C ASN A 400 23.11 -30.99 7.26
N ASP A 401 22.58 -30.86 6.05
CA ASP A 401 21.33 -31.52 5.60
C ASP A 401 20.13 -31.30 6.55
N MET A 402 20.09 -30.14 7.22
CA MET A 402 19.02 -29.77 8.15
C MET A 402 17.87 -28.99 7.47
N ILE A 403 17.97 -28.73 6.16
CA ILE A 403 16.90 -28.11 5.38
C ILE A 403 15.91 -29.20 4.97
N ILE A 404 14.84 -29.32 5.75
CA ILE A 404 13.76 -30.27 5.53
C ILE A 404 12.48 -29.48 5.24
N TYR A 405 11.79 -29.87 4.17
CA TYR A 405 10.52 -29.26 3.74
C TYR A 405 9.29 -30.00 4.27
N GLU A 406 9.46 -31.25 4.69
CA GLU A 406 8.39 -32.06 5.29
C GLU A 406 8.14 -31.63 6.73
N GLU A 407 6.87 -31.46 7.13
CA GLU A 407 6.51 -30.97 8.47
C GLU A 407 6.67 -32.02 9.58
N GLU A 408 6.71 -33.31 9.21
CA GLU A 408 6.71 -34.43 10.14
C GLU A 408 8.09 -34.65 10.77
N GLY A 409 8.14 -34.75 12.10
CA GLY A 409 9.35 -35.12 12.84
C GLY A 409 10.36 -33.99 13.13
N LEU A 410 10.06 -32.74 12.76
CA LEU A 410 10.97 -31.60 13.01
C LEU A 410 11.01 -31.20 14.48
N THR A 411 12.23 -30.94 14.97
CA THR A 411 12.44 -30.33 16.29
C THR A 411 11.88 -28.90 16.32
N PRO A 412 11.49 -28.36 17.49
CA PRO A 412 10.99 -26.98 17.60
C PRO A 412 11.98 -25.93 17.07
N LEU A 413 13.28 -26.18 17.21
CA LEU A 413 14.34 -25.30 16.69
C LEU A 413 14.42 -25.36 15.16
N GLN A 414 14.28 -26.54 14.56
CA GLN A 414 14.22 -26.67 13.10
C GLN A 414 12.97 -25.98 12.54
N LYS A 415 11.81 -26.12 13.19
CA LYS A 415 10.59 -25.39 12.79
C LYS A 415 10.77 -23.87 12.83
N LEU A 416 11.57 -23.38 13.77
CA LEU A 416 11.92 -21.96 13.87
C LEU A 416 12.71 -21.50 12.64
N PHE A 417 13.77 -22.22 12.26
CA PHE A 417 14.57 -21.90 11.06
C PHE A 417 13.84 -22.19 9.74
N GLN A 418 12.94 -23.17 9.73
CA GLN A 418 12.13 -23.52 8.56
C GLN A 418 11.34 -22.32 8.04
N CYS A 419 10.91 -21.42 8.93
CA CYS A 419 10.21 -20.19 8.57
C CYS A 419 11.02 -19.26 7.65
N LEU A 420 12.35 -19.39 7.61
CA LEU A 420 13.22 -18.58 6.76
C LEU A 420 13.26 -19.05 5.29
N TYR A 421 12.98 -20.34 5.04
CA TYR A 421 13.18 -20.95 3.72
C TYR A 421 11.96 -21.69 3.15
N ILE A 422 10.97 -22.07 3.97
CA ILE A 422 9.83 -22.91 3.56
C ILE A 422 8.99 -22.31 2.43
N ILE A 423 8.96 -20.99 2.37
CA ILE A 423 8.21 -20.23 1.36
C ILE A 423 8.87 -20.30 -0.02
N PHE A 424 10.16 -20.65 -0.07
CA PHE A 424 10.94 -20.74 -1.29
C PHE A 424 11.10 -22.19 -1.75
N LYS A 425 11.29 -22.37 -3.05
CA LYS A 425 11.63 -23.69 -3.60
C LYS A 425 12.93 -24.23 -2.98
N PRO A 426 13.08 -25.56 -2.85
CA PRO A 426 14.27 -26.19 -2.24
C PRO A 426 15.61 -25.74 -2.82
N GLU A 427 15.67 -25.49 -4.12
CA GLU A 427 16.85 -24.98 -4.83
C GLU A 427 17.15 -23.50 -4.54
N MET A 428 16.19 -22.76 -3.99
CA MET A 428 16.22 -21.31 -3.76
C MET A 428 16.05 -20.94 -2.28
N PHE A 429 16.44 -21.83 -1.36
CA PHE A 429 16.34 -21.61 0.09
C PHE A 429 17.02 -20.33 0.60
N PHE A 430 17.98 -19.79 -0.15
CA PHE A 430 18.74 -18.57 0.15
C PHE A 430 18.06 -17.26 -0.28
N MET A 431 16.81 -17.30 -0.77
CA MET A 431 16.15 -16.11 -1.32
C MET A 431 15.75 -15.06 -0.27
N MET A 432 15.52 -15.43 1.00
CA MET A 432 15.16 -14.45 2.05
C MET A 432 16.19 -13.31 2.22
N PRO A 433 17.50 -13.57 2.40
CA PRO A 433 18.47 -12.47 2.46
C PRO A 433 18.54 -11.66 1.16
N ILE A 434 18.28 -12.27 -0.01
CA ILE A 434 18.22 -11.56 -1.29
C ILE A 434 17.03 -10.61 -1.34
N THR A 435 15.84 -11.03 -0.89
CA THR A 435 14.65 -10.16 -0.88
C THR A 435 14.81 -8.98 0.09
N ILE A 436 15.50 -9.19 1.22
CA ILE A 436 15.89 -8.13 2.16
C ILE A 436 16.79 -7.09 1.46
N LEU A 437 17.83 -7.56 0.77
CA LEU A 437 18.74 -6.70 0.00
C LEU A 437 18.01 -5.96 -1.12
N GLU A 438 17.15 -6.64 -1.87
CA GLU A 438 16.33 -6.08 -2.94
C GLU A 438 15.48 -4.90 -2.42
N LYS A 439 14.73 -5.11 -1.32
CA LYS A 439 13.91 -4.06 -0.69
C LYS A 439 14.75 -2.86 -0.25
N GLY A 440 15.91 -3.12 0.37
CA GLY A 440 16.83 -2.09 0.79
C GLY A 440 17.40 -1.27 -0.37
N LEU A 441 17.82 -1.94 -1.45
CA LEU A 441 18.35 -1.31 -2.65
C LEU A 441 17.28 -0.49 -3.37
N VAL A 442 16.04 -0.98 -3.45
CA VAL A 442 14.90 -0.20 -3.99
C VAL A 442 14.66 1.05 -3.15
N SER A 443 14.67 0.94 -1.82
CA SER A 443 14.54 2.09 -0.93
C SER A 443 15.65 3.11 -1.16
N ILE A 444 16.92 2.68 -1.20
CA ILE A 444 18.07 3.55 -1.49
C ILE A 444 17.93 4.24 -2.84
N LEU A 445 17.59 3.47 -3.89
CA LEU A 445 17.40 4.01 -5.21
C LEU A 445 16.30 5.08 -5.20
N PHE A 446 15.13 4.79 -4.62
CA PHE A 446 14.01 5.72 -4.65
C PHE A 446 14.30 6.99 -3.84
N SER A 447 14.91 6.84 -2.66
CA SER A 447 15.28 7.96 -1.81
C SER A 447 16.37 8.85 -2.45
N THR A 448 17.33 8.27 -3.18
CA THR A 448 18.35 9.04 -3.91
C THR A 448 17.82 9.69 -5.18
N MET A 449 16.86 9.05 -5.85
CA MET A 449 16.25 9.56 -7.07
C MET A 449 15.38 10.80 -6.81
N ALA A 450 14.88 11.00 -5.59
CA ALA A 450 14.04 12.14 -5.18
C ALA A 450 14.60 13.54 -5.53
N ARG A 451 15.92 13.65 -5.81
CA ARG A 451 16.58 14.91 -6.20
C ARG A 451 16.56 15.20 -7.71
N TYR A 452 16.22 14.22 -8.54
CA TYR A 452 16.22 14.35 -10.00
C TYR A 452 14.88 14.86 -10.53
N SER A 453 14.80 15.21 -11.81
CA SER A 453 13.52 15.60 -12.41
C SER A 453 12.49 14.47 -12.35
N SER A 454 11.21 14.83 -12.20
CA SER A 454 10.10 13.88 -12.10
C SER A 454 10.05 12.83 -13.23
N SER A 455 10.44 13.22 -14.45
CA SER A 455 10.52 12.31 -15.60
C SER A 455 11.64 11.28 -15.44
N ILE A 456 12.83 11.68 -14.98
CA ILE A 456 13.95 10.76 -14.75
C ILE A 456 13.62 9.80 -13.61
N GLN A 457 13.03 10.32 -12.52
CA GLN A 457 12.55 9.51 -11.40
C GLN A 457 11.56 8.44 -11.87
N THR A 458 10.50 8.85 -12.56
CA THR A 458 9.43 7.95 -12.99
C THR A 458 9.95 6.87 -13.92
N ASN A 459 10.73 7.22 -14.94
CA ASN A 459 11.34 6.24 -15.85
C ASN A 459 12.24 5.24 -15.10
N THR A 460 13.06 5.72 -14.17
CA THR A 460 13.95 4.86 -13.38
C THR A 460 13.14 3.91 -12.49
N TYR A 461 12.05 4.39 -11.90
CA TYR A 461 11.13 3.57 -11.12
C TYR A 461 10.47 2.49 -11.97
N ILE A 462 9.96 2.84 -13.16
CA ILE A 462 9.37 1.87 -14.10
C ILE A 462 10.40 0.81 -14.47
N MET A 463 11.60 1.21 -14.88
CA MET A 463 12.64 0.28 -15.31
C MET A 463 13.07 -0.67 -14.19
N THR A 464 13.24 -0.14 -12.98
CA THR A 464 13.62 -0.94 -11.82
C THR A 464 12.51 -1.91 -11.45
N LEU A 465 11.26 -1.45 -11.38
CA LEU A 465 10.12 -2.31 -11.08
C LEU A 465 9.92 -3.36 -12.15
N ALA A 466 10.03 -3.02 -13.43
CA ALA A 466 9.94 -3.97 -14.53
C ALA A 466 11.03 -5.04 -14.44
N ALA A 467 12.26 -4.66 -14.07
CA ALA A 467 13.37 -5.60 -13.86
C ALA A 467 13.13 -6.53 -12.66
N LEU A 468 12.68 -6.00 -11.52
CA LEU A 468 12.36 -6.80 -10.33
C LEU A 468 11.18 -7.74 -10.56
N CYS A 469 10.13 -7.25 -11.21
CA CYS A 469 8.98 -8.07 -11.59
C CYS A 469 9.37 -9.14 -12.61
N GLY A 470 10.15 -8.78 -13.64
CA GLY A 470 10.64 -9.71 -14.64
C GLY A 470 11.53 -10.80 -14.05
N THR A 471 12.45 -10.44 -13.16
CA THR A 471 13.29 -11.42 -12.45
C THR A 471 12.46 -12.34 -11.57
N ARG A 472 11.51 -11.83 -10.78
CA ARG A 472 10.61 -12.66 -9.95
C ARG A 472 9.72 -13.60 -10.78
N ILE A 473 9.21 -13.13 -11.92
CA ILE A 473 8.42 -13.95 -12.86
C ILE A 473 9.29 -15.03 -13.50
N TYR A 474 10.54 -14.73 -13.84
CA TYR A 474 11.46 -15.67 -14.46
C TYR A 474 11.94 -16.75 -13.48
N TRP A 475 12.44 -16.34 -12.31
CA TRP A 475 13.00 -17.26 -11.32
C TRP A 475 11.92 -18.04 -10.57
N GLN A 476 10.73 -17.46 -10.35
CA GLN A 476 9.64 -18.06 -9.58
C GLN A 476 10.13 -18.70 -8.28
N PRO A 477 10.68 -17.91 -7.35
CA PRO A 477 11.36 -18.45 -6.18
C PRO A 477 10.41 -19.13 -5.19
N PHE A 478 9.11 -18.85 -5.26
CA PHE A 478 8.10 -19.36 -4.33
C PHE A 478 7.69 -20.80 -4.66
N SER A 479 7.51 -21.60 -3.61
CA SER A 479 7.01 -22.98 -3.73
C SER A 479 5.53 -23.02 -4.08
N ASN A 480 4.75 -22.04 -3.61
CA ASN A 480 3.32 -21.94 -3.86
C ASN A 480 3.03 -21.16 -5.16
N HIS A 481 2.34 -21.81 -6.11
CA HIS A 481 1.99 -21.19 -7.40
C HIS A 481 1.09 -19.95 -7.25
N LEU A 482 0.20 -19.93 -6.24
CA LEU A 482 -0.68 -18.80 -5.93
C LEU A 482 0.10 -17.51 -5.68
N GLU A 483 1.18 -17.60 -4.91
CA GLU A 483 2.06 -16.48 -4.56
C GLU A 483 2.78 -15.96 -5.80
N ALA A 484 3.25 -16.87 -6.67
CA ALA A 484 3.85 -16.51 -7.94
C ALA A 484 2.87 -15.76 -8.87
N TYR A 485 1.59 -16.15 -8.89
CA TYR A 485 0.55 -15.44 -9.64
C TYR A 485 0.22 -14.07 -9.05
N LEU A 486 0.09 -13.97 -7.72
CA LEU A 486 -0.14 -12.69 -7.06
C LEU A 486 0.96 -11.68 -7.38
N ASN A 487 2.21 -12.15 -7.28
CA ASN A 487 3.38 -11.35 -7.56
C ASN A 487 3.34 -10.77 -8.97
N ARG A 488 2.98 -11.60 -9.95
CA ARG A 488 2.82 -11.19 -11.34
C ARG A 488 1.67 -10.22 -11.55
N GLU A 489 0.51 -10.46 -10.95
CA GLU A 489 -0.71 -9.68 -11.16
C GLU A 489 -0.62 -8.28 -10.52
N ILE A 490 -0.14 -8.18 -9.27
CA ILE A 490 0.05 -6.87 -8.61
C ILE A 490 1.17 -6.09 -9.28
N ALA A 491 2.29 -6.74 -9.61
CA ALA A 491 3.38 -6.13 -10.36
C ALA A 491 2.90 -5.46 -11.65
N LEU A 492 2.15 -6.20 -12.46
CA LEU A 492 1.58 -5.69 -13.72
C LEU A 492 0.58 -4.57 -13.46
N GLY A 493 -0.23 -4.66 -12.41
CA GLY A 493 -1.13 -3.58 -11.98
C GLY A 493 -0.37 -2.30 -11.64
N ILE A 494 0.75 -2.41 -10.93
CA ILE A 494 1.60 -1.25 -10.59
C ILE A 494 2.29 -0.68 -11.82
N LEU A 495 2.84 -1.52 -12.69
CA LEU A 495 3.48 -1.04 -13.92
C LEU A 495 2.46 -0.35 -14.84
N ALA A 496 1.24 -0.90 -14.95
CA ALA A 496 0.14 -0.26 -15.67
C ALA A 496 -0.25 1.07 -15.03
N MET A 497 -0.30 1.15 -13.69
CA MET A 497 -0.50 2.41 -12.96
C MET A 497 0.57 3.45 -13.31
N VAL A 498 1.85 3.08 -13.32
CA VAL A 498 2.92 4.04 -13.59
C VAL A 498 2.89 4.50 -15.06
N ALA A 499 2.65 3.58 -16.00
CA ALA A 499 2.48 3.92 -17.41
C ALA A 499 1.27 4.86 -17.62
N LEU A 500 0.18 4.62 -16.89
CA LEU A 500 -1.00 5.46 -16.96
C LEU A 500 -0.76 6.83 -16.31
N ARG A 501 0.05 6.90 -15.25
CA ARG A 501 0.56 8.17 -14.70
C ARG A 501 1.25 9.00 -15.79
N GLU A 502 2.23 8.42 -16.48
CA GLU A 502 2.98 9.15 -17.50
C GLU A 502 2.06 9.65 -18.62
N TYR A 503 1.09 8.82 -19.00
CA TYR A 503 0.05 9.21 -19.94
C TYR A 503 -0.77 10.40 -19.42
N THR A 504 -1.26 10.33 -18.18
CA THR A 504 -2.08 11.39 -17.60
C THR A 504 -1.35 12.71 -17.39
N ASP A 505 -0.07 12.65 -16.99
CA ASP A 505 0.76 13.84 -16.80
C ASP A 505 1.01 14.53 -18.16
N THR A 506 1.03 13.76 -19.26
CA THR A 506 1.25 14.27 -20.62
C THR A 506 -0.03 14.82 -21.28
N TYR A 507 -1.18 14.18 -21.05
CA TYR A 507 -2.42 14.46 -21.80
C TYR A 507 -3.56 15.06 -20.96
N GLY A 508 -3.42 15.14 -19.64
CA GLY A 508 -4.46 15.57 -18.70
C GLY A 508 -5.43 14.44 -18.31
N VAL A 509 -6.00 14.52 -17.11
CA VAL A 509 -6.90 13.49 -16.55
C VAL A 509 -8.36 13.93 -16.67
N THR A 510 -9.23 13.07 -17.19
CA THR A 510 -10.68 13.19 -16.97
C THR A 510 -11.08 12.39 -15.73
N THR A 511 -12.12 12.81 -15.00
CA THR A 511 -12.63 12.07 -13.82
C THR A 511 -12.96 10.60 -14.13
N PHE A 512 -13.38 10.32 -15.36
CA PHE A 512 -13.66 8.97 -15.83
C PHE A 512 -12.40 8.12 -15.91
N ALA A 513 -11.32 8.67 -16.49
CA ALA A 513 -10.02 8.00 -16.51
C ALA A 513 -9.56 7.65 -15.09
N LEU A 514 -9.72 8.56 -14.11
CA LEU A 514 -9.38 8.32 -12.70
C LEU A 514 -10.10 7.09 -12.09
N ILE A 515 -11.38 6.90 -12.40
CA ILE A 515 -12.17 5.75 -11.95
C ILE A 515 -11.67 4.46 -12.61
N GLU A 516 -11.36 4.50 -13.91
CA GLU A 516 -10.76 3.37 -14.62
C GLU A 516 -9.39 3.00 -14.04
N ILE A 517 -8.57 4.00 -13.66
CA ILE A 517 -7.31 3.77 -12.94
C ILE A 517 -7.61 3.06 -11.63
N GLY A 518 -8.47 3.63 -10.78
CA GLY A 518 -8.82 3.04 -9.48
C GLY A 518 -9.30 1.59 -9.62
N ALA A 519 -10.15 1.31 -10.60
CA ALA A 519 -10.58 -0.05 -10.91
C ALA A 519 -9.39 -0.94 -11.30
N ALA A 520 -8.51 -0.51 -12.21
CA ALA A 520 -7.32 -1.26 -12.60
C ALA A 520 -6.34 -1.53 -11.45
N ILE A 521 -6.29 -0.67 -10.43
CA ILE A 521 -5.46 -0.85 -9.21
C ILE A 521 -6.00 -1.99 -8.35
N PHE A 522 -7.30 -1.98 -8.09
CA PHE A 522 -7.91 -2.92 -7.14
C PHE A 522 -8.32 -4.23 -7.81
N LEU A 523 -8.47 -4.26 -9.14
CA LEU A 523 -8.89 -5.46 -9.87
C LEU A 523 -7.93 -6.65 -9.66
N PRO A 524 -6.59 -6.53 -9.78
CA PRO A 524 -5.69 -7.66 -9.54
C PRO A 524 -5.73 -8.16 -8.08
N PRO A 525 -5.65 -7.31 -7.04
CA PRO A 525 -5.88 -7.75 -5.66
C PRO A 525 -7.24 -8.43 -5.46
N ILE A 526 -8.33 -7.89 -6.04
CA ILE A 526 -9.68 -8.48 -5.94
C ILE A 526 -9.73 -9.85 -6.59
N PHE A 527 -9.21 -10.00 -7.82
CA PHE A 527 -9.15 -11.29 -8.51
C PHE A 527 -8.28 -12.29 -7.77
N HIS A 528 -7.18 -11.84 -7.18
CA HIS A 528 -6.39 -12.70 -6.31
C HIS A 528 -7.19 -13.14 -5.08
N VAL A 529 -7.85 -12.22 -4.35
CA VAL A 529 -8.70 -12.58 -3.20
C VAL A 529 -9.78 -13.59 -3.60
N ILE A 530 -10.40 -13.44 -4.78
CA ILE A 530 -11.37 -14.40 -5.30
C ILE A 530 -10.73 -15.77 -5.57
N ARG A 531 -9.57 -15.80 -6.24
CA ARG A 531 -8.84 -17.05 -6.56
C ARG A 531 -8.37 -17.74 -5.28
N TRP A 532 -7.75 -16.98 -4.39
CA TRP A 532 -7.33 -17.39 -3.06
C TRP A 532 -8.49 -17.98 -2.25
N THR A 533 -9.63 -17.29 -2.19
CA THR A 533 -10.83 -17.77 -1.49
C THR A 533 -11.32 -19.08 -2.11
N LYS A 534 -11.28 -19.20 -3.44
CA LYS A 534 -11.69 -20.42 -4.15
C LYS A 534 -10.74 -21.59 -3.87
N GLU A 535 -9.43 -21.37 -3.94
CA GLU A 535 -8.43 -22.41 -3.68
C GLU A 535 -8.40 -22.82 -2.21
N ASN A 536 -8.51 -21.87 -1.27
CA ASN A 536 -8.65 -22.19 0.14
C ASN A 536 -9.97 -22.88 0.46
N TYR A 537 -11.07 -22.49 -0.18
CA TYR A 537 -12.33 -23.23 -0.08
C TYR A 537 -12.18 -24.67 -0.56
N HIS A 538 -11.47 -24.90 -1.67
CA HIS A 538 -11.18 -26.24 -2.16
C HIS A 538 -10.25 -27.03 -1.23
N LYS A 539 -9.16 -26.44 -0.75
CA LYS A 539 -8.19 -27.04 0.19
C LYS A 539 -8.87 -27.46 1.50
N HIS A 540 -9.79 -26.65 2.00
CA HIS A 540 -10.46 -26.87 3.28
C HIS A 540 -11.90 -27.37 3.15
N ARG A 541 -12.32 -27.77 1.94
CA ARG A 541 -13.71 -28.16 1.64
C ARG A 541 -14.21 -29.22 2.63
N ASP A 542 -13.41 -30.25 2.88
CA ASP A 542 -13.78 -31.36 3.75
C ASP A 542 -13.87 -30.94 5.21
N SER A 543 -12.93 -30.11 5.68
CA SER A 543 -12.98 -29.53 7.03
C SER A 543 -14.22 -28.64 7.21
N ILE A 544 -14.54 -27.80 6.23
CA ILE A 544 -15.72 -26.93 6.26
C ILE A 544 -17.01 -27.76 6.27
N HIS A 545 -17.14 -28.77 5.38
CA HIS A 545 -18.30 -29.66 5.37
C HIS A 545 -18.41 -30.47 6.67
N SER A 546 -17.30 -30.91 7.26
CA SER A 546 -17.30 -31.60 8.55
C SER A 546 -17.76 -30.69 9.69
N ALA A 547 -17.35 -29.42 9.70
CA ALA A 547 -17.78 -28.45 10.70
C ALA A 547 -19.28 -28.16 10.58
N ILE A 548 -19.77 -27.93 9.36
CA ILE A 548 -21.19 -27.67 9.08
C ILE A 548 -22.06 -28.88 9.43
N SER A 549 -21.66 -30.09 9.02
CA SER A 549 -22.41 -31.32 9.34
C SER A 549 -22.37 -31.65 10.83
N SER A 550 -21.28 -31.35 11.54
CA SER A 550 -21.19 -31.51 12.99
C SER A 550 -22.10 -30.52 13.74
N GLN A 551 -22.26 -29.30 13.24
CA GLN A 551 -23.22 -28.33 13.79
C GLN A 551 -24.66 -28.75 13.49
N ALA A 552 -24.95 -29.18 12.25
CA ALA A 552 -26.28 -29.64 11.85
C ALA A 552 -26.74 -30.84 12.69
N SER A 553 -25.85 -31.81 12.95
CA SER A 553 -26.14 -32.98 13.79
C SER A 553 -26.33 -32.62 15.27
N LYS A 554 -25.55 -31.65 15.81
CA LYS A 554 -25.76 -31.13 17.17
C LYS A 554 -27.09 -30.38 17.30
N LEU A 555 -27.48 -29.59 16.28
CA LEU A 555 -28.76 -28.89 16.26
C LEU A 555 -29.93 -29.88 16.21
N SER A 556 -29.84 -30.92 15.38
CA SER A 556 -30.84 -31.98 15.26
C SER A 556 -31.02 -32.80 16.56
N ARG A 557 -29.92 -33.11 17.26
CA ARG A 557 -30.00 -33.74 18.61
C ARG A 557 -30.67 -32.84 19.65
N ARG A 558 -30.51 -31.53 19.55
CA ARG A 558 -31.13 -30.58 20.49
C ARG A 558 -32.64 -30.49 20.28
N THR A 559 -33.12 -30.45 19.03
CA THR A 559 -34.57 -30.45 18.72
C THR A 559 -35.24 -31.78 19.09
N SER A 560 -34.57 -32.92 18.85
CA SER A 560 -35.11 -34.24 19.26
C SER A 560 -35.14 -34.44 20.79
N SER A 561 -34.22 -33.84 21.54
CA SER A 561 -34.25 -33.86 23.01
C SER A 561 -35.40 -33.02 23.60
N ILE A 562 -35.80 -31.93 22.95
CA ILE A 562 -36.94 -31.10 23.39
C ILE A 562 -38.26 -31.82 23.11
N HIS A 563 -38.37 -32.54 22.00
CA HIS A 563 -39.59 -33.30 21.69
C HIS A 563 -39.79 -34.50 22.61
N SER A 564 -38.71 -35.16 23.05
CA SER A 564 -38.78 -36.30 23.98
C SER A 564 -38.97 -35.90 25.45
N GLN A 565 -38.67 -34.65 25.84
CA GLN A 565 -38.93 -34.14 27.18
C GLN A 565 -40.38 -33.63 27.36
N SER A 566 -41.02 -33.19 26.27
CA SER A 566 -42.45 -32.82 26.28
C SER A 566 -43.41 -34.01 26.38
N GLN A 567 -42.97 -35.24 26.08
CA GLN A 567 -43.85 -36.42 26.05
C GLN A 567 -43.78 -37.27 27.33
N ARG A 568 -42.89 -36.94 28.29
CA ARG A 568 -42.80 -37.62 29.60
C ARG A 568 -43.54 -36.90 30.74
N GLN A 569 -44.12 -35.72 30.52
CA GLN A 569 -44.80 -34.97 31.57
C GLN A 569 -46.34 -35.12 31.57
N SER A 570 -46.89 -35.99 30.70
CA SER A 570 -48.33 -36.27 30.60
C SER A 570 -48.72 -37.71 30.95
N GLN A 571 -47.83 -38.51 31.56
CA GLN A 571 -48.11 -39.91 31.93
C GLN A 571 -47.70 -40.29 33.37
N SER A 572 -47.80 -39.35 34.33
CA SER A 572 -47.68 -39.67 35.76
C SER A 572 -48.85 -39.10 36.57
N GLN A 573 -50.07 -39.52 36.23
CA GLN A 573 -51.24 -39.28 37.08
C GLN A 573 -52.27 -40.40 36.89
N SER A 574 -52.00 -41.56 37.47
CA SER A 574 -53.01 -42.53 37.95
C SER A 574 -52.31 -43.84 38.35
N GLN A 575 -52.13 -44.03 39.66
CA GLN A 575 -52.50 -45.28 40.37
C GLN A 575 -51.89 -45.24 41.77
N THR A 576 -52.72 -44.73 42.68
CA THR A 576 -52.60 -44.93 44.11
C THR A 576 -53.57 -46.05 44.46
N GLN A 577 -53.10 -47.25 44.84
CA GLN A 577 -53.73 -48.05 45.90
C GLN A 577 -52.98 -49.36 46.20
N SER A 578 -52.55 -49.42 47.48
CA SER A 578 -52.61 -50.58 48.40
C SER A 578 -52.06 -51.94 47.98
N GLN A 579 -51.05 -52.45 48.70
CA GLN A 579 -51.27 -53.44 49.77
C GLN A 579 -49.99 -53.81 50.53
N THR A 580 -50.25 -54.41 51.67
CA THR A 580 -49.50 -54.55 52.92
C THR A 580 -48.58 -55.78 52.95
N GLN A 581 -47.61 -55.74 53.89
CA GLN A 581 -47.18 -56.85 54.77
C GLN A 581 -46.04 -57.81 54.37
N THR A 582 -44.96 -57.75 55.19
CA THR A 582 -44.18 -58.84 55.85
C THR A 582 -43.64 -60.01 55.00
N THR A 583 -42.34 -60.31 54.97
CA THR A 583 -41.60 -61.01 56.04
C THR A 583 -40.10 -61.17 55.71
N THR A 584 -39.33 -61.34 56.79
CA THR A 584 -37.96 -61.83 57.03
C THR A 584 -37.31 -62.87 56.09
N ALA A 585 -35.97 -62.79 55.98
CA ALA A 585 -34.96 -63.86 56.23
C ALA A 585 -33.87 -64.08 55.13
N THR A 586 -32.62 -63.83 55.54
CA THR A 586 -31.36 -64.59 55.33
C THR A 586 -30.95 -65.23 53.98
N ALA A 587 -29.70 -64.88 53.60
CA ALA A 587 -28.56 -65.76 53.28
C ALA A 587 -28.24 -66.21 51.83
N ALA A 588 -26.92 -66.15 51.58
CA ALA A 588 -26.08 -67.00 50.73
C ALA A 588 -26.07 -66.82 49.20
N SER A 589 -24.92 -66.31 48.72
CA SER A 589 -24.04 -66.92 47.71
C SER A 589 -24.65 -67.92 46.71
N SER A 590 -24.56 -67.63 45.41
CA SER A 590 -23.62 -68.33 44.50
C SER A 590 -23.88 -68.06 43.00
N ARG A 591 -22.77 -68.16 42.28
CA ARG A 591 -22.51 -68.30 40.84
C ARG A 591 -23.59 -69.00 39.97
N ALA A 592 -23.60 -68.54 38.71
CA ALA A 592 -23.65 -69.29 37.44
C ALA A 592 -24.96 -69.31 36.61
N ARG A 593 -24.90 -68.58 35.48
CA ARG A 593 -24.98 -69.07 34.08
C ARG A 593 -26.24 -69.85 33.63
N ILE A 594 -26.99 -69.28 32.66
CA ILE A 594 -27.21 -69.75 31.26
C ILE A 594 -28.58 -69.32 30.68
N ALA A 595 -28.52 -68.85 29.41
CA ALA A 595 -29.53 -68.79 28.32
C ALA A 595 -30.88 -68.10 28.60
N SER A 596 -31.32 -67.13 27.80
CA SER A 596 -31.58 -67.10 26.35
C SER A 596 -31.98 -65.64 26.02
N GLY A 597 -31.88 -65.01 24.85
CA GLY A 597 -31.76 -65.41 23.45
C GLY A 597 -32.44 -64.29 22.63
N LEU A 598 -31.97 -64.06 21.38
CA LEU A 598 -32.49 -63.14 20.33
C LEU A 598 -32.18 -61.63 20.47
N LYS A 599 -31.76 -60.88 19.44
CA LYS A 599 -31.31 -61.14 18.05
C LYS A 599 -30.88 -59.79 17.40
N GLY A 600 -29.84 -59.80 16.55
CA GLY A 600 -29.52 -58.82 15.47
C GLY A 600 -28.54 -57.69 15.84
N SER A 601 -27.24 -57.67 15.49
CA SER A 601 -26.53 -57.83 14.19
C SER A 601 -26.97 -56.77 13.16
N ILE A 602 -26.10 -55.89 12.63
CA ILE A 602 -25.07 -56.21 11.62
C ILE A 602 -23.75 -55.44 11.84
N GLU A 603 -22.67 -56.21 11.69
CA GLU A 603 -21.26 -55.82 11.59
C GLU A 603 -20.78 -56.15 10.14
N LYS A 604 -19.72 -55.49 9.69
CA LYS A 604 -18.76 -55.86 8.61
C LYS A 604 -19.12 -55.70 7.12
N LEU A 605 -18.27 -54.89 6.46
CA LEU A 605 -17.47 -55.13 5.23
C LEU A 605 -16.58 -53.86 5.11
N ASN A 606 -15.27 -53.86 4.84
CA ASN A 606 -14.48 -54.76 4.02
C ASN A 606 -12.97 -54.52 4.28
N THR A 607 -12.19 -55.59 4.38
CA THR A 607 -10.71 -55.61 4.25
C THR A 607 -10.33 -56.81 3.39
N SER A 608 -9.31 -56.57 2.55
CA SER A 608 -8.38 -57.54 1.92
C SER A 608 -8.63 -58.01 0.48
N ALA A 609 -7.76 -57.54 -0.42
CA ALA A 609 -6.77 -58.32 -1.20
C ALA A 609 -5.85 -57.28 -1.91
N ARG A 610 -4.54 -57.44 -2.14
CA ARG A 610 -3.77 -58.65 -2.44
C ARG A 610 -2.26 -58.38 -2.28
N SER A 611 -1.53 -59.46 -2.03
CA SER A 611 -0.09 -59.62 -1.85
C SER A 611 0.76 -59.45 -3.12
N GLY A 612 2.05 -59.14 -2.93
CA GLY A 612 3.11 -59.25 -3.93
C GLY A 612 4.51 -59.20 -3.29
N LEU A 613 5.04 -60.37 -2.96
CA LEU A 613 6.43 -60.62 -2.50
C LEU A 613 7.44 -60.44 -3.65
N ARG A 614 8.56 -59.77 -3.38
CA ARG A 614 9.90 -60.22 -3.81
C ARG A 614 10.98 -59.52 -2.98
N GLY A 615 11.71 -60.30 -2.20
CA GLY A 615 12.89 -59.86 -1.48
C GLY A 615 14.12 -59.83 -2.38
N VAL A 616 15.06 -58.93 -2.06
CA VAL A 616 16.48 -59.10 -2.33
C VAL A 616 17.24 -58.65 -1.08
N SER A 617 17.84 -59.63 -0.43
CA SER A 617 18.85 -59.48 0.61
C SER A 617 20.16 -58.97 -0.01
N ARG A 618 20.73 -57.91 0.56
CA ARG A 618 22.17 -57.63 0.45
C ARG A 618 22.72 -57.16 1.80
N LYS A 619 23.48 -58.07 2.41
CA LYS A 619 24.57 -57.77 3.34
C LYS A 619 25.64 -56.92 2.64
N ALA A 620 26.15 -55.91 3.32
CA ALA A 620 27.58 -55.61 3.37
C ALA A 620 27.87 -54.73 4.59
N SER A 621 28.75 -55.23 5.47
CA SER A 621 29.39 -54.48 6.54
C SER A 621 30.39 -53.50 5.96
N MET A 622 30.59 -52.35 6.61
CA MET A 622 31.94 -51.97 7.03
C MET A 622 31.90 -50.91 8.12
N VAL A 623 32.67 -51.22 9.16
CA VAL A 623 33.08 -50.39 10.28
C VAL A 623 33.94 -49.24 9.76
N HIS A 624 33.67 -48.02 10.22
CA HIS A 624 34.71 -47.01 10.34
C HIS A 624 34.43 -46.17 11.59
N ASP A 625 35.22 -46.45 12.63
CA ASP A 625 35.48 -45.51 13.71
C ASP A 625 36.25 -44.33 13.12
N GLU A 626 35.73 -43.11 13.31
CA GLU A 626 36.55 -41.91 13.19
C GLU A 626 36.20 -40.96 14.33
N ALA A 627 37.22 -40.72 15.14
CA ALA A 627 37.19 -39.96 16.37
C ALA A 627 36.92 -38.48 16.11
N THR A 628 36.07 -37.89 16.94
CA THR A 628 35.96 -36.45 17.11
C THR A 628 36.99 -35.98 18.14
N PRO A 629 37.77 -34.93 17.84
CA PRO A 629 38.27 -34.04 18.88
C PRO A 629 37.73 -32.64 18.61
N PHE A 630 37.15 -31.98 19.62
CA PHE A 630 37.42 -30.57 19.92
C PHE A 630 36.67 -30.19 21.20
N ASN A 631 37.38 -30.29 22.31
CA ASN A 631 37.09 -29.62 23.56
C ASN A 631 38.30 -28.72 23.86
N PRO A 632 38.19 -27.39 23.88
CA PRO A 632 39.25 -26.54 24.38
C PRO A 632 38.84 -25.96 25.73
N ASP A 633 39.41 -26.51 26.80
CA ASP A 633 39.55 -25.81 28.07
C ASP A 633 40.99 -25.96 28.58
N ARG A 634 41.53 -24.83 29.09
CA ARG A 634 42.74 -24.63 29.90
C ARG A 634 44.13 -24.65 29.23
N ASN A 635 44.71 -23.45 29.05
CA ASN A 635 45.80 -22.92 29.90
C ASN A 635 46.37 -21.60 29.35
N SER A 636 46.07 -20.48 30.01
CA SER A 636 46.95 -19.32 30.29
C SER A 636 46.16 -18.22 30.98
#